data_AF-A0A7C6W4H4-F1
#
_entry.id   AF-A0A7C6W4H4-F1
#
_cell.length_a   1.000
_cell.length_b   1.000
_cell.length_c   1.000
_cell.angle_alpha   90.00
_cell.angle_beta   90.00
_cell.angle_gamma   90.00
#
_symmetry.space_group_name_H-M   'P 1'
#
loop_
_entity.id
_entity.type
_entity.pdbx_description
1 polymer ?
#
loop_
_entity_poly.entity_id
_entity_poly.type
_entity_poly.pdbx_seq_one_letter_code
_entity_poly.pdbx_strand_id
1 'polypeptide(L)' 'MEQKSNTISESKALSRMTHQCARREYCVFDIETKLQRYNLDREAIDNIIAYLKKEKYID' A
#
# COMPACT_ATOMS: atom_id res chain seq x y z
N MET A 1 -21.15 -6.54 0.38
CA MET A 1 -19.88 -5.80 0.30
C MET A 1 -18.99 -6.59 -0.63
N GLU A 2 -19.12 -6.29 -1.92
CA GLU A 2 -18.34 -6.90 -2.98
C GLU A 2 -16.90 -6.39 -2.91
N GLN A 3 -15.93 -7.24 -3.25
CA GLN A 3 -14.77 -6.84 -4.03
C GLN A 3 -14.03 -8.09 -4.53
N LYS A 4 -14.39 -8.48 -5.77
CA LYS A 4 -13.67 -9.40 -6.63
C LYS A 4 -12.99 -8.57 -7.72
N SER A 5 -11.67 -8.57 -7.78
CA SER A 5 -10.92 -8.31 -9.00
C SER A 5 -9.51 -8.92 -8.84
N ASN A 6 -9.00 -9.53 -9.91
CA ASN A 6 -7.78 -10.37 -9.95
C ASN A 6 -6.47 -9.58 -9.80
N THR A 7 -6.48 -8.55 -8.97
CA THR A 7 -5.37 -7.69 -8.62
C THR A 7 -5.07 -7.92 -7.13
N ILE A 8 -3.84 -7.75 -6.69
CA ILE A 8 -3.49 -8.02 -5.29
C ILE A 8 -4.41 -7.20 -4.39
N SER A 9 -5.24 -7.84 -3.56
CA SER A 9 -6.20 -7.11 -2.71
C SER A 9 -5.48 -6.08 -1.84
N GLU A 10 -6.12 -4.94 -1.57
CA GLU A 10 -5.56 -3.85 -0.76
C GLU A 10 -4.95 -4.37 0.54
N SER A 11 -5.66 -5.24 1.27
CA SER A 11 -5.16 -5.83 2.53
C SER A 11 -3.87 -6.63 2.35
N LYS A 12 -3.68 -7.29 1.21
CA LYS A 12 -2.49 -8.09 0.90
C LYS A 12 -1.32 -7.20 0.47
N ALA A 13 -1.59 -6.12 -0.27
CA ALA A 13 -0.58 -5.10 -0.59
C ALA A 13 -0.14 -4.36 0.70
N LEU A 14 -1.09 -3.99 1.55
CA LEU A 14 -0.87 -3.31 2.82
C LEU A 14 -0.06 -4.15 3.79
N SER A 15 -0.40 -5.44 3.96
CA SER A 15 0.38 -6.39 4.76
C SER A 15 1.82 -6.55 4.24
N ARG A 16 2.03 -6.53 2.92
CA ARG A 16 3.37 -6.54 2.31
C ARG A 16 4.12 -5.23 2.54
N MET A 17 3.44 -4.08 2.55
CA MET A 17 4.06 -2.78 2.80
C MET A 17 4.45 -2.63 4.27
N THR A 18 3.58 -2.99 5.22
CA THR A 18 3.91 -2.93 6.65
C THR A 18 5.09 -3.84 7.01
N HIS A 19 5.15 -5.04 6.43
CA HIS A 19 6.29 -5.94 6.64
C HIS A 19 7.61 -5.38 6.06
N GLN A 20 7.53 -4.58 5.00
CA GLN A 20 8.69 -3.87 4.46
C GLN A 20 9.07 -2.67 5.33
N CYS A 21 8.10 -1.87 5.78
CA CYS A 21 8.32 -0.76 6.72
C CYS A 21 8.96 -1.22 8.03
N ALA A 22 8.67 -2.45 8.48
CA ALA A 22 9.34 -3.05 9.63
C ALA A 22 10.84 -3.36 9.43
N ARG A 23 11.30 -3.47 8.17
CA ARG A 23 12.69 -3.77 7.83
C ARG A 23 13.50 -2.53 7.49
N ARG A 24 12.85 -1.48 6.96
CA ARG A 24 13.47 -0.22 6.56
C ARG A 24 12.41 0.87 6.54
N GLU A 25 12.79 2.09 6.88
CA GLU A 25 11.95 3.26 6.66
C GLU A 25 11.70 3.49 5.16
N TYR A 26 10.44 3.70 4.80
CA TYR A 26 10.00 4.04 3.45
C TYR A 26 9.31 5.40 3.49
N CYS A 27 9.55 6.23 2.48
CA CYS A 27 8.76 7.44 2.26
C CYS A 27 7.53 7.13 1.41
N VAL A 28 6.55 8.06 1.42
CA VAL A 28 5.34 7.99 0.59
C VAL A 28 5.64 7.66 -0.87
N PHE A 29 6.64 8.30 -1.46
CA PHE A 29 7.03 8.09 -2.86
C PHE A 29 7.51 6.65 -3.15
N ASP A 30 8.24 6.04 -2.22
CA ASP A 30 8.79 4.68 -2.39
C ASP A 30 7.67 3.63 -2.32
N ILE A 31 6.71 3.83 -1.40
CA ILE A 31 5.50 3.03 -1.30
C ILE A 31 4.62 3.22 -2.53
N GLU A 32 4.36 4.45 -2.96
CA GLU A 32 3.57 4.76 -4.15
C GLU A 32 4.15 4.06 -5.38
N THR A 33 5.46 4.18 -5.60
CA THR A 33 6.17 3.53 -6.70
C THR A 33 6.03 2.00 -6.64
N LYS A 34 6.10 1.40 -5.45
CA LYS A 34 5.88 -0.04 -5.26
C LYS A 34 4.43 -0.43 -5.57
N LEU A 35 3.46 0.33 -5.06
CA LEU A 35 2.03 0.08 -5.25
C LEU A 35 1.62 0.23 -6.72
N GLN A 36 2.19 1.19 -7.44
CA GLN A 36 2.02 1.31 -8.89
C GLN A 36 2.52 0.08 -9.65
N ARG A 37 3.64 -0.52 -9.23
CA ARG A 37 4.14 -1.77 -9.84
C ARG A 37 3.22 -2.97 -9.61
N TYR A 38 2.40 -2.95 -8.56
CA TYR A 38 1.41 -3.99 -8.30
C TYR A 38 0.13 -3.86 -9.14
N ASN A 39 0.08 -2.87 -10.05
CA ASN A 39 -1.06 -2.63 -10.95
C ASN A 39 -2.38 -2.40 -10.20
N LEU A 40 -2.29 -1.87 -8.97
CA LEU A 40 -3.43 -1.48 -8.15
C LEU A 40 -4.14 -0.28 -8.77
N ASP A 41 -5.44 -0.18 -8.50
CA ASP A 41 -6.21 1.00 -8.87
C ASP A 41 -5.72 2.23 -8.10
N ARG A 42 -5.78 3.42 -8.70
CA ARG A 42 -5.29 4.65 -8.03
C ARG A 42 -6.04 4.90 -6.74
N GLU A 43 -7.35 4.64 -6.68
CA GLU A 43 -8.11 4.77 -5.44
C GLU A 43 -7.60 3.82 -4.36
N ALA A 44 -7.24 2.58 -4.72
CA ALA A 44 -6.67 1.62 -3.79
C ALA A 44 -5.27 2.06 -3.30
N ILE A 45 -4.44 2.61 -4.19
CA ILE A 45 -3.12 3.13 -3.84
C ILE A 45 -3.25 4.29 -2.83
N ASP A 46 -4.14 5.25 -3.10
CA ASP A 46 -4.35 6.41 -2.24
C ASP A 46 -4.87 6.00 -0.85
N ASN A 47 -5.83 5.07 -0.79
CA ASN A 47 -6.33 4.50 0.47
C ASN A 47 -5.22 3.81 1.27
N ILE A 48 -4.36 3.02 0.62
CA ILE A 48 -3.23 2.35 1.29
C ILE A 48 -2.22 3.38 1.82
N ILE A 49 -1.86 4.39 1.02
CA ILE A 49 -0.92 5.45 1.44
C ILE A 49 -1.49 6.24 2.61
N ALA A 50 -2.76 6.64 2.54
CA ALA A 50 -3.44 7.36 3.61
C ALA A 50 -3.46 6.54 4.91
N TYR A 51 -3.72 5.24 4.83
CA TYR A 51 -3.66 4.33 5.98
C TYR A 51 -2.25 4.23 6.56
N LEU A 52 -1.25 3.98 5.71
CA LEU A 52 0.14 3.83 6.15
C LEU A 52 0.68 5.12 6.78
N LYS A 53 0.32 6.28 6.24
CA LYS A 53 0.67 7.59 6.81
C LYS A 53 -0.03 7.83 8.15
N LYS A 54 -1.33 7.50 8.24
CA LYS A 54 -2.12 7.65 9.48
C LYS A 54 -1.56 6.78 10.61
N GLU A 55 -1.14 5.57 10.29
CA GLU A 55 -0.55 4.61 11.24
C GLU A 55 0.96 4.82 11.44
N LYS A 56 1.55 5.87 10.84
CA LYS A 56 2.97 6.23 10.93
C LYS A 56 3.93 5.13 10.49
N TYR A 57 3.54 4.31 9.51
CA TYR A 57 4.44 3.37 8.85
C TYR A 57 5.38 4.06 7.86
N ILE A 58 4.94 5.20 7.29
CA ILE A 58 5.69 6.01 6.33
C ILE A 58 5.50 7.50 6.61
N ASP A 59 6.52 8.28 6.30
CA ASP A 59 6.54 9.76 6.36
C ASP A 59 6.53 10.38 4.95
#